data_AF-G3NSP7-F1
#
_entry.id   AF-G3NSP7-F1
#
_cell.length_a   1.000
_cell.length_b   1.000
_cell.length_c   1.000
_cell.angle_alpha   90.00
_cell.angle_beta   90.00
_cell.angle_gamma   90.00
#
_symmetry.space_group_name_H-M   'P 1'
#
loop_
_entity.id
_entity.type
_entity.pdbx_description
1 polymer ?
#
loop_
_entity_poly.entity_id
_entity_poly.type
_entity_poly.pdbx_seq_one_letter_code
_entity_poly.pdbx_strand_id
1 'polypeptide(L)'
;MLFQVLDSAAKAPPGGHVARLLWHHSHFVVGVEVCGSLCHSASLCIHRHITSQSSCRMAGSCSQGCLFSFFEYKTAEYVATKNKTVGVLYRLLQLLIISYIIGWVFVSRKSYQETDEAVQSSVVTKVKGVSVTNTTDSGLLLWGPEDYVIPPQGEDVLFVVTNFLETPNQTLGYCAESFLMCKALISSEGIMSGRCLTKGGNSTGSCEVFSWCPIEKEYKHQDPLLTNAENFTIYIKNFIHYSKFNFSKSNVLQTTNKSYLKGCRYDEELHPYCPIFRLGDITRRAGHNFQDVATLGGSIGIMIEWNCDLDKGASNCNPQYSFTRLDVTDSNDAIEAGFNFRHTRYFKTAAGESYRSLFKVYGIRFNIMVHGEGAFLCDIVFFYLKKRSDSYQARKSKRSK
;
A
#
# COMPACT_ATOMS: atom_id res chain seq x y z
N MET A 1 -7.28 37.34 7.26
CA MET A 1 -5.84 37.18 6.94
C MET A 1 -5.14 36.16 7.84
N LEU A 2 -5.07 36.32 9.18
CA LEU A 2 -4.35 35.36 10.05
C LEU A 2 -4.91 33.91 9.98
N PHE A 3 -6.24 33.78 9.89
CA PHE A 3 -6.90 32.47 9.74
C PHE A 3 -6.67 31.82 8.37
N GLN A 4 -6.50 32.59 7.30
CA GLN A 4 -6.23 32.06 5.95
C GLN A 4 -4.77 31.61 5.80
N VAL A 5 -3.83 32.31 6.45
CA VAL A 5 -2.41 31.94 6.45
C VAL A 5 -2.17 30.64 7.23
N LEU A 6 -2.91 30.43 8.33
CA LEU A 6 -2.83 29.19 9.11
C LEU A 6 -3.48 27.99 8.40
N ASP A 7 -4.56 28.21 7.63
CA ASP A 7 -5.22 27.16 6.85
C ASP A 7 -4.39 26.72 5.63
N SER A 8 -3.67 27.65 4.99
CA SER A 8 -2.75 27.32 3.88
C SER A 8 -1.49 26.57 4.33
N ALA A 9 -0.99 26.79 5.55
CA ALA A 9 0.14 26.04 6.10
C ALA A 9 -0.24 24.60 6.52
N ALA A 10 -1.52 24.34 6.79
CA ALA A 10 -2.03 23.04 7.21
C ALA A 10 -2.38 22.08 6.04
N LYS A 11 -2.47 22.59 4.81
CA LYS A 11 -2.85 21.84 3.59
C LYS A 11 -1.65 21.36 2.74
N ALA A 12 -0.41 21.60 3.15
CA ALA A 12 0.78 21.18 2.38
C ALA A 12 1.10 19.67 2.57
N PRO A 13 1.46 18.92 1.51
CA PRO A 13 1.75 17.48 1.57
C PRO A 13 3.07 17.18 2.31
N PRO A 14 3.26 15.95 2.84
CA PRO A 14 4.37 15.61 3.73
C PRO A 14 5.66 15.37 2.95
N GLY A 15 6.34 16.45 2.59
CA GLY A 15 7.72 16.45 2.10
C GLY A 15 8.54 17.38 2.98
N GLY A 16 9.63 16.85 3.56
CA GLY A 16 10.42 17.49 4.61
C GLY A 16 10.76 18.96 4.36
N HIS A 17 10.09 19.86 5.06
CA HIS A 17 10.42 21.29 5.10
C HIS A 17 10.41 21.78 6.56
N VAL A 18 11.55 22.32 6.99
CA VAL A 18 11.72 22.92 8.32
C VAL A 18 11.19 24.35 8.27
N ALA A 19 10.08 24.62 8.94
CA ALA A 19 9.62 25.98 9.20
C ALA A 19 10.55 26.64 10.24
N ARG A 20 11.38 27.60 9.80
CA ARG A 20 12.24 28.38 10.70
C ARG A 20 11.52 29.68 11.05
N LEU A 21 11.06 29.80 12.30
CA LEU A 21 10.53 31.05 12.86
C LEU A 21 11.68 32.04 13.06
N LEU A 22 11.83 32.99 12.13
CA LEU A 22 12.73 34.13 12.28
C LEU A 22 11.96 35.30 12.88
N TRP A 23 12.34 35.68 14.10
CA TRP A 23 11.92 36.94 14.72
C TRP A 23 12.77 38.08 14.15
N HIS A 24 12.19 38.92 13.29
CA HIS A 24 12.81 40.19 12.91
C HIS A 24 12.04 41.36 13.51
N HIS A 25 12.75 42.21 14.25
CA HIS A 25 12.18 43.36 14.92
C HIS A 25 11.49 44.30 13.92
N SER A 26 10.25 44.65 14.25
CA SER A 26 9.40 45.77 13.78
C SER A 26 8.36 45.58 12.67
N HIS A 27 8.24 44.44 11.96
CA HIS A 27 7.01 44.11 11.20
C HIS A 27 6.78 42.59 11.15
N PHE A 28 5.54 42.13 11.37
CA PHE A 28 5.15 40.73 11.20
C PHE A 28 5.00 40.44 9.70
N VAL A 29 6.06 39.98 9.05
CA VAL A 29 6.02 39.48 7.67
C VAL A 29 6.14 37.97 7.72
N VAL A 30 5.09 37.26 7.29
CA VAL A 30 5.17 35.81 7.03
C VAL A 30 5.81 35.65 5.67
N GLY A 31 7.14 35.46 5.64
CA GLY A 31 7.88 35.06 4.46
C GLY A 31 8.05 33.55 4.43
N VAL A 32 7.55 32.87 3.40
CA VAL A 32 7.92 31.49 3.07
C VAL A 32 9.13 31.57 2.14
N GLU A 33 10.31 31.24 2.66
CA GLU A 33 11.53 31.19 1.85
C GLU A 33 11.72 29.76 1.34
N VAL A 34 11.47 29.57 0.04
CA VAL A 34 11.68 28.29 -0.66
C VAL A 34 13.15 28.20 -1.04
N CYS A 35 13.95 27.50 -0.25
CA CYS A 35 15.35 27.27 -0.58
C CYS A 35 15.47 26.03 -1.46
N GLY A 36 15.34 26.23 -2.78
CA GLY A 36 15.75 25.29 -3.80
C GLY A 36 17.25 25.44 -4.06
N SER A 37 17.97 24.32 -4.05
CA SER A 37 19.38 24.24 -4.41
C SER A 37 19.64 24.73 -5.84
N LEU A 38 20.40 25.82 -6.02
CA LEU A 38 21.23 26.07 -7.21
C LEU A 38 22.23 27.23 -7.01
N CYS A 39 23.51 26.91 -7.25
CA CYS A 39 24.66 27.69 -7.70
C CYS A 39 24.74 29.24 -7.56
N HIS A 40 25.90 29.67 -7.05
CA HIS A 40 26.72 30.83 -7.45
C HIS A 40 26.02 32.11 -7.97
N SER A 41 26.11 33.21 -7.22
CA SER A 41 26.74 34.48 -7.66
C SER A 41 26.61 35.58 -6.60
N ALA A 42 27.63 36.43 -6.50
CA ALA A 42 27.72 37.58 -5.62
C ALA A 42 26.74 38.71 -6.01
N SER A 43 26.30 39.49 -5.02
CA SER A 43 25.88 40.88 -5.25
C SER A 43 26.09 41.75 -4.01
N LEU A 44 26.90 42.78 -4.21
CA LEU A 44 27.02 43.96 -3.35
C LEU A 44 25.72 44.76 -3.39
N CYS A 45 25.21 45.20 -2.24
CA CYS A 45 24.27 46.33 -2.18
C CYS A 45 24.77 47.34 -1.15
N ILE A 46 25.24 48.48 -1.66
CA ILE A 46 25.63 49.66 -0.90
C ILE A 46 24.36 50.44 -0.60
N HIS A 47 24.02 50.64 0.67
CA HIS A 47 23.04 51.67 1.08
C HIS A 47 23.73 52.72 1.95
N ARG A 48 23.90 53.92 1.38
CA ARG A 48 24.32 55.14 2.06
C ARG A 48 23.29 55.52 3.11
N HIS A 49 23.73 55.76 4.35
CA HIS A 49 22.99 56.57 5.32
C HIS A 49 23.79 57.84 5.65
N ILE A 50 23.11 58.98 5.51
CA ILE A 50 23.55 60.32 5.83
C ILE A 50 23.70 60.43 7.35
N THR A 51 24.92 60.71 7.83
CA THR A 51 25.20 60.99 9.24
C THR A 51 25.22 62.50 9.47
N SER A 52 24.32 62.98 10.34
CA SER A 52 24.43 64.30 10.97
C SER A 52 25.58 64.25 11.97
N GLN A 53 26.66 64.97 11.68
CA GLN A 53 27.81 65.17 12.56
C GLN A 53 27.42 66.00 13.78
N SER A 54 27.54 65.42 14.98
CA SER A 54 27.86 66.16 16.19
C SER A 54 29.21 65.67 16.71
N SER A 55 30.20 66.54 16.57
CA SER A 55 31.61 66.35 16.90
C SER A 55 31.84 66.14 18.40
N CYS A 56 32.39 64.99 18.79
CA CYS A 56 33.18 64.85 20.02
C CYS A 56 34.61 64.45 19.65
N ARG A 57 35.56 65.27 20.10
CA ARG A 57 37.01 65.15 19.87
C ARG A 57 37.56 63.88 20.53
N MET A 58 38.40 63.16 19.80
CA MET A 58 39.22 62.07 20.35
C MET A 58 40.40 62.62 21.16
N ALA A 59 40.63 62.03 22.34
CA ALA A 59 41.95 61.90 22.93
C ALA A 59 42.01 60.61 23.77
N GLY A 60 42.90 59.69 23.40
CA GLY A 60 43.43 58.66 24.32
C GLY A 60 43.08 57.20 24.03
N SER A 61 44.13 56.43 23.71
CA SER A 61 44.27 54.97 23.86
C SER A 61 43.39 54.04 23.01
N CYS A 62 43.98 53.59 21.89
CA CYS A 62 43.46 52.55 21.01
C CYS A 62 44.21 51.24 21.30
N SER A 63 43.68 50.37 22.17
CA SER A 63 44.03 48.92 22.21
C SER A 63 43.27 48.07 23.25
N GLN A 64 42.25 48.59 23.94
CA GLN A 64 41.49 47.77 24.92
C GLN A 64 39.96 47.90 24.84
N GLY A 65 39.43 48.60 23.84
CA GLY A 65 37.97 48.77 23.63
C GLY A 65 37.36 47.88 22.54
N CYS A 66 38.15 47.25 21.66
CA CYS A 66 37.62 46.58 20.46
C CYS A 66 37.07 45.17 20.72
N LEU A 67 37.51 44.50 21.80
CA LEU A 67 37.07 43.14 22.14
C LEU A 67 35.72 43.09 22.89
N PHE A 68 35.25 44.21 23.43
CA PHE A 68 33.96 44.27 24.13
C PHE A 68 32.76 44.42 23.18
N SER A 69 32.96 44.99 21.99
CA SER A 69 31.86 45.18 21.02
C SER A 69 31.37 43.87 20.40
N PHE A 70 32.19 42.81 20.36
CA PHE A 70 31.77 41.47 19.90
C PHE A 70 30.82 40.74 20.85
N PHE A 71 30.72 41.16 22.12
CA PHE A 71 29.80 40.62 23.12
C PHE A 71 28.61 41.54 23.41
N GLU A 72 28.41 42.58 22.60
CA GLU A 72 27.24 43.45 22.71
C GLU A 72 26.00 42.77 22.11
N TYR A 73 25.10 42.29 22.98
CA TYR A 73 23.77 41.86 22.57
C TYR A 73 22.80 43.03 22.73
N LYS A 74 22.24 43.51 21.60
CA LYS A 74 21.19 44.53 21.63
C LYS A 74 19.85 43.87 21.94
N THR A 75 19.15 44.36 22.96
CA THR A 75 17.78 43.97 23.26
C THR A 75 16.82 45.11 22.99
N ALA A 76 15.59 44.76 22.66
CA ALA A 76 14.50 45.72 22.66
C ALA A 76 14.16 46.09 24.12
N GLU A 77 14.01 47.40 24.36
CA GLU A 77 13.50 47.92 25.62
C GLU A 77 11.98 47.69 25.66
N TYR A 78 11.51 46.94 26.65
CA TYR A 78 10.09 46.63 26.82
C TYR A 78 9.44 47.62 27.78
N VAL A 79 8.36 48.28 27.36
CA VAL A 79 7.58 49.17 28.23
C VAL A 79 6.52 48.36 28.98
N ALA A 80 6.71 48.21 30.29
CA ALA A 80 5.75 47.50 31.15
C ALA A 80 4.59 48.43 31.54
N THR A 81 3.43 48.24 30.92
CA THR A 81 2.19 48.98 31.24
C THR A 81 1.38 48.29 32.35
N LYS A 82 1.09 48.99 33.44
CA LYS A 82 0.32 48.46 34.60
C LYS A 82 -1.19 48.68 34.45
N ASN A 83 -1.81 48.14 33.40
CA ASN A 83 -3.27 48.21 33.20
C ASN A 83 -3.92 46.82 33.36
N LYS A 84 -4.85 46.67 34.32
CA LYS A 84 -5.51 45.39 34.62
C LYS A 84 -6.33 44.84 33.44
N THR A 85 -7.04 45.69 32.70
CA THR A 85 -7.91 45.26 31.59
C THR A 85 -7.09 44.73 30.41
N VAL A 86 -6.03 45.45 30.02
CA VAL A 86 -5.13 45.04 28.94
C VAL A 86 -4.37 43.77 29.33
N GLY A 87 -3.95 43.66 30.60
CA GLY A 87 -3.28 42.46 31.11
C GLY A 87 -4.17 41.21 31.07
N VAL A 88 -5.44 41.32 31.49
CA VAL A 88 -6.40 40.21 31.43
C VAL A 88 -6.68 39.79 29.98
N LEU A 89 -6.90 40.75 29.07
CA LEU A 89 -7.12 40.47 27.65
C LEU A 89 -5.92 39.73 27.04
N TYR A 90 -4.70 40.20 27.31
CA TYR A 90 -3.48 39.56 26.83
C TYR A 90 -3.30 38.15 27.38
N ARG A 91 -3.59 37.91 28.67
CA ARG A 91 -3.53 36.56 29.26
C ARG A 91 -4.61 35.62 28.72
N LEU A 92 -5.82 36.10 28.46
CA LEU A 92 -6.88 35.31 27.83
C LEU A 92 -6.49 34.91 26.39
N LEU A 93 -5.94 35.85 25.61
CA LEU A 93 -5.44 35.55 24.28
C LEU A 93 -4.33 34.49 24.32
N GLN A 94 -3.38 34.63 25.25
CA GLN A 94 -2.32 33.63 25.46
C GLN A 94 -2.89 32.26 25.82
N LEU A 95 -3.86 32.19 26.73
CA LEU A 95 -4.51 30.93 27.12
C LEU A 95 -5.26 30.29 25.94
N LEU A 96 -5.95 31.09 25.12
CA LEU A 96 -6.62 30.60 23.92
C LEU A 96 -5.61 29.98 22.96
N ILE A 97 -4.51 30.68 22.67
CA ILE A 97 -3.44 30.18 21.79
C ILE A 97 -2.82 28.89 22.35
N ILE A 98 -2.51 28.86 23.65
CA ILE A 98 -1.95 27.66 24.30
C ILE A 98 -2.94 26.50 24.23
N SER A 99 -4.22 26.74 24.50
CA SER A 99 -5.25 25.71 24.44
C SER A 99 -5.41 25.14 23.02
N TYR A 100 -5.34 25.98 21.99
CA TYR A 100 -5.32 25.55 20.59
C TYR A 100 -4.10 24.69 20.27
N ILE A 101 -2.90 25.13 20.68
CA ILE A 101 -1.66 24.37 20.45
C ILE A 101 -1.74 23.00 21.14
N ILE A 102 -2.13 22.95 22.42
CA ILE A 102 -2.19 21.68 23.15
C ILE A 102 -3.29 20.77 22.60
N GLY A 103 -4.51 21.27 22.43
CA GLY A 103 -5.65 20.45 22.02
C GLY A 103 -5.59 20.04 20.55
N TRP A 104 -5.37 20.98 19.64
CA TRP A 104 -5.38 20.70 18.21
C TRP A 104 -4.05 20.10 17.72
N VAL A 105 -2.94 20.78 18.00
CA VAL A 105 -1.63 20.39 17.43
C VAL A 105 -1.05 19.16 18.14
N PHE A 106 -1.03 19.15 19.47
CA PHE A 106 -0.45 18.02 20.20
C PHE A 106 -1.41 16.86 20.36
N VAL A 107 -2.66 17.07 20.80
CA VAL A 107 -3.58 15.94 21.06
C VAL A 107 -4.21 15.42 19.78
N SER A 108 -4.79 16.27 18.93
CA SER A 108 -5.50 15.80 17.74
C SER A 108 -4.59 15.43 16.58
N ARG A 109 -3.57 16.25 16.28
CA ARG A 109 -2.65 16.04 15.16
C ARG A 109 -1.40 15.24 15.52
N LYS A 110 -1.20 14.91 16.80
CA LYS A 110 -0.04 14.17 17.33
C LYS A 110 1.29 14.64 16.75
N SER A 111 1.46 15.96 16.54
CA SER A 111 2.64 16.52 15.85
C SER A 111 3.97 16.34 16.62
N TYR A 112 3.93 15.68 17.78
CA TYR A 112 5.11 15.24 18.53
C TYR A 112 5.68 13.90 18.02
N GLN A 113 4.94 13.17 17.19
CA GLN A 113 5.36 11.90 16.61
C GLN A 113 5.97 12.11 15.23
N GLU A 114 7.06 11.40 14.94
CA GLU A 114 7.56 11.20 13.59
C GLU A 114 6.80 10.04 12.95
N THR A 115 6.45 10.15 11.67
CA THR A 115 5.76 9.11 10.92
C THR A 115 6.67 8.45 9.88
N ASP A 116 6.50 7.14 9.69
CA ASP A 116 7.09 6.33 8.65
C ASP A 116 5.98 5.68 7.82
N GLU A 117 5.72 6.26 6.64
CA GLU A 117 4.73 5.77 5.68
C GLU A 117 5.31 4.71 4.73
N ALA A 118 6.64 4.58 4.67
CA ALA A 118 7.33 3.66 3.77
C ALA A 118 7.50 2.28 4.41
N VAL A 119 6.39 1.62 4.73
CA VAL A 119 6.42 0.28 5.32
C VAL A 119 7.01 -0.73 4.33
N GLN A 120 8.05 -1.45 4.74
CA GLN A 120 8.56 -2.59 4.00
C GLN A 120 7.72 -3.81 4.36
N SER A 121 7.09 -4.44 3.37
CA SER A 121 6.23 -5.60 3.60
C SER A 121 6.69 -6.84 2.83
N SER A 122 6.55 -8.00 3.44
CA SER A 122 6.68 -9.30 2.79
C SER A 122 5.45 -10.15 3.09
N VAL A 123 4.83 -10.71 2.04
CA VAL A 123 3.64 -11.54 2.13
C VAL A 123 3.98 -12.95 1.64
N VAL A 124 3.52 -13.95 2.38
CA VAL A 124 3.62 -15.36 2.00
C VAL A 124 2.25 -15.99 2.15
N THR A 125 1.77 -16.62 1.08
CA THR A 125 0.46 -17.25 1.04
C THR A 125 0.54 -18.76 0.90
N LYS A 126 -0.46 -19.45 1.46
CA LYS A 126 -0.63 -20.90 1.27
C LYS A 126 -2.10 -21.26 1.28
N VAL A 127 -2.58 -21.85 0.20
CA VAL A 127 -3.96 -22.33 0.09
C VAL A 127 -4.05 -23.80 0.52
N LYS A 128 -5.18 -24.16 1.13
CA LYS A 128 -5.52 -25.53 1.49
C LYS A 128 -6.98 -25.82 1.17
N GLY A 129 -7.23 -27.05 0.74
CA GLY A 129 -8.55 -27.54 0.36
C GLY A 129 -8.40 -28.51 -0.79
N VAL A 130 -9.35 -29.43 -0.91
CA VAL A 130 -9.41 -30.39 -2.02
C VAL A 130 -10.84 -30.42 -2.56
N SER A 131 -10.97 -30.57 -3.88
CA SER A 131 -12.26 -30.77 -4.53
C SER A 131 -12.16 -31.91 -5.52
N VAL A 132 -13.26 -32.60 -5.74
CA VAL A 132 -13.36 -33.67 -6.74
C VAL A 132 -14.31 -33.19 -7.82
N THR A 133 -13.93 -33.40 -9.07
CA THR A 133 -14.76 -33.10 -10.24
C THR A 133 -15.00 -34.35 -11.05
N ASN A 134 -16.18 -34.49 -11.63
CA ASN A 134 -16.52 -35.61 -12.51
C ASN A 134 -17.16 -35.06 -13.78
N THR A 135 -16.36 -34.89 -14.83
CA THR A 135 -16.81 -34.33 -16.13
C THR A 135 -16.68 -35.39 -17.22
N THR A 136 -17.43 -35.24 -18.31
CA THR A 136 -17.37 -36.19 -19.44
C THR A 136 -16.02 -36.20 -20.14
N ASP A 137 -15.35 -35.04 -20.19
CA ASP A 137 -14.07 -34.87 -20.89
C ASP A 137 -12.85 -35.24 -20.01
N SER A 138 -12.88 -34.89 -18.71
CA SER A 138 -11.76 -35.12 -17.77
C SER A 138 -11.92 -36.36 -16.91
N GLY A 139 -13.13 -36.93 -16.83
CA GLY A 139 -13.47 -38.01 -15.90
C GLY A 139 -13.44 -37.55 -14.44
N LEU A 140 -13.20 -38.51 -13.54
CA LEU A 140 -13.04 -38.27 -12.10
C LEU A 140 -11.63 -37.74 -11.81
N LEU A 141 -11.53 -36.48 -11.38
CA LEU A 141 -10.26 -35.83 -11.05
C LEU A 141 -10.29 -35.24 -9.64
N LEU A 142 -9.19 -35.42 -8.90
CA LEU A 142 -8.94 -34.77 -7.63
C LEU A 142 -8.13 -33.49 -7.87
N TRP A 143 -8.63 -32.37 -7.37
CA TRP A 143 -7.97 -31.07 -7.44
C TRP A 143 -7.35 -30.72 -6.10
N GLY A 144 -6.02 -30.64 -6.07
CA GLY A 144 -5.24 -30.15 -4.93
C GLY A 144 -4.74 -28.70 -5.14
N PRO A 145 -4.21 -28.05 -4.10
CA PRO A 145 -3.61 -26.71 -4.21
C PRO A 145 -2.56 -26.59 -5.31
N GLU A 146 -1.84 -27.67 -5.59
CA GLU A 146 -0.87 -27.81 -6.68
C GLU A 146 -1.48 -27.66 -8.08
N ASP A 147 -2.78 -27.94 -8.25
CA ASP A 147 -3.47 -27.85 -9.53
C ASP A 147 -4.22 -26.54 -9.71
N TYR A 148 -4.90 -26.06 -8.65
CA TYR A 148 -5.78 -24.90 -8.73
C TYR A 148 -5.16 -23.57 -8.31
N VAL A 149 -3.96 -23.55 -7.70
CA VAL A 149 -3.31 -22.29 -7.26
C VAL A 149 -2.23 -21.86 -8.23
N ILE A 150 -2.34 -20.64 -8.75
CA ILE A 150 -1.42 -20.09 -9.76
C ILE A 150 -1.03 -18.64 -9.39
N PRO A 151 0.26 -18.29 -9.26
CA PRO A 151 1.42 -19.17 -9.24
C PRO A 151 1.50 -19.97 -7.91
N PRO A 152 2.17 -21.13 -7.89
CA PRO A 152 2.26 -21.97 -6.70
C PRO A 152 3.27 -21.45 -5.65
N GLN A 153 4.04 -20.41 -5.97
CA GLN A 153 5.13 -19.88 -5.13
C GLN A 153 4.62 -19.21 -3.83
N GLY A 154 3.36 -18.78 -3.80
CA GLY A 154 2.75 -18.18 -2.61
C GLY A 154 3.14 -16.72 -2.41
N GLU A 155 2.93 -15.89 -3.44
CA GLU A 155 3.23 -14.45 -3.46
C GLU A 155 2.06 -13.60 -2.88
N ASP A 156 2.17 -12.28 -3.01
CA ASP A 156 1.14 -11.29 -2.69
C ASP A 156 -0.03 -11.29 -3.69
N VAL A 157 0.17 -11.87 -4.87
CA VAL A 157 -0.88 -12.15 -5.85
C VAL A 157 -1.01 -13.65 -6.06
N LEU A 158 -2.23 -14.17 -5.92
CA LEU A 158 -2.53 -15.56 -6.26
C LEU A 158 -3.87 -15.68 -6.99
N PHE A 159 -3.99 -16.72 -7.81
CA PHE A 159 -5.21 -17.11 -8.48
C PHE A 159 -5.64 -18.48 -8.00
N VAL A 160 -6.93 -18.62 -7.67
CA VAL A 160 -7.55 -19.89 -7.29
C VAL A 160 -8.58 -20.26 -8.34
N VAL A 161 -8.35 -21.34 -9.07
CA VAL A 161 -9.29 -21.91 -10.04
C VAL A 161 -10.55 -22.36 -9.30
N THR A 162 -11.71 -21.99 -9.82
CA THR A 162 -13.03 -22.40 -9.31
C THR A 162 -13.87 -23.09 -10.37
N ASN A 163 -13.61 -22.79 -11.65
CA ASN A 163 -14.26 -23.42 -12.78
C ASN A 163 -13.26 -23.60 -13.92
N PHE A 164 -13.48 -24.58 -14.79
CA PHE A 164 -12.59 -24.82 -15.92
C PHE A 164 -13.31 -25.49 -17.08
N LEU A 165 -12.75 -25.31 -18.27
CA LEU A 165 -13.09 -26.05 -19.47
C LEU A 165 -11.83 -26.72 -19.99
N GLU A 166 -11.84 -28.04 -20.06
CA GLU A 166 -10.76 -28.82 -20.68
C GLU A 166 -11.12 -29.17 -22.13
N THR A 167 -10.19 -28.93 -23.05
CA THR A 167 -10.19 -29.52 -24.39
C THR A 167 -9.02 -30.52 -24.46
N PRO A 168 -9.26 -31.82 -24.19
CA PRO A 168 -8.21 -32.81 -24.09
C PRO A 168 -7.74 -33.27 -25.48
N ASN A 169 -6.57 -33.92 -25.51
CA ASN A 169 -6.04 -34.62 -26.69
C ASN A 169 -5.93 -33.75 -27.95
N GLN A 170 -5.60 -32.47 -27.80
CA GLN A 170 -5.34 -31.62 -28.95
C GLN A 170 -4.05 -32.05 -29.64
N THR A 171 -4.14 -32.26 -30.95
CA THR A 171 -3.00 -32.53 -31.84
C THR A 171 -2.89 -31.45 -32.90
N LEU A 172 -1.70 -31.26 -33.47
CA LEU A 172 -1.52 -30.28 -34.53
C LEU A 172 -2.11 -30.82 -35.83
N GLY A 173 -3.04 -30.07 -36.44
CA GLY A 173 -3.72 -30.52 -37.64
C GLY A 173 -4.65 -29.48 -38.25
N TYR A 174 -5.46 -29.91 -39.21
CA TYR A 174 -6.49 -29.09 -39.85
C TYR A 174 -7.87 -29.45 -39.29
N CYS A 175 -8.62 -28.44 -38.82
CA CYS A 175 -9.98 -28.63 -38.33
C CYS A 175 -10.86 -27.41 -38.60
N ALA A 176 -12.17 -27.60 -38.49
CA ALA A 176 -13.16 -26.54 -38.65
C ALA A 176 -13.16 -25.61 -37.43
N GLU A 177 -13.13 -24.30 -37.68
CA GLU A 177 -13.36 -23.28 -36.67
C GLU A 177 -14.84 -23.23 -36.26
N SER A 178 -15.10 -23.03 -34.97
CA SER A 178 -16.43 -23.24 -34.40
C SER A 178 -17.48 -22.21 -34.86
N PHE A 179 -17.10 -20.96 -35.19
CA PHE A 179 -18.09 -19.89 -35.40
C PHE A 179 -17.82 -18.82 -36.46
N LEU A 180 -16.67 -18.79 -37.12
CA LEU A 180 -16.48 -17.82 -38.20
C LEU A 180 -17.09 -18.32 -39.52
N MET A 181 -18.14 -17.62 -39.99
CA MET A 181 -18.40 -17.58 -41.43
C MET A 181 -17.12 -17.09 -42.10
N CYS A 182 -16.70 -17.75 -43.18
CA CYS A 182 -15.42 -17.48 -43.87
C CYS A 182 -15.25 -16.12 -44.55
N LYS A 183 -15.91 -15.09 -44.03
CA LYS A 183 -15.80 -13.71 -44.44
C LYS A 183 -15.02 -12.83 -43.46
N ALA A 184 -14.74 -13.26 -42.23
CA ALA A 184 -14.04 -12.45 -41.24
C ALA A 184 -12.58 -12.90 -41.07
N LEU A 185 -11.62 -12.00 -41.35
CA LEU A 185 -10.16 -12.26 -41.27
C LEU A 185 -9.55 -11.91 -39.90
N ILE A 186 -10.37 -11.56 -38.89
CA ILE A 186 -9.89 -10.69 -37.79
C ILE A 186 -9.70 -11.43 -36.45
N SER A 187 -10.24 -12.64 -36.27
CA SER A 187 -10.01 -13.41 -35.03
C SER A 187 -10.16 -14.90 -35.29
N SER A 188 -9.05 -15.55 -35.66
CA SER A 188 -9.00 -17.02 -35.76
C SER A 188 -8.04 -17.61 -34.73
N GLU A 189 -8.42 -18.74 -34.13
CA GLU A 189 -7.59 -19.48 -33.15
C GLU A 189 -6.44 -20.29 -33.83
N GLY A 190 -6.11 -19.98 -35.09
CA GLY A 190 -5.13 -20.70 -35.91
C GLY A 190 -4.86 -20.03 -37.26
N ILE A 191 -4.03 -20.69 -38.06
CA ILE A 191 -3.65 -20.22 -39.42
C ILE A 191 -4.72 -20.71 -40.40
N MET A 192 -5.41 -19.80 -41.08
CA MET A 192 -6.43 -20.16 -42.07
C MET A 192 -5.81 -20.90 -43.27
N SER A 193 -6.39 -22.05 -43.66
CA SER A 193 -5.96 -22.79 -44.86
C SER A 193 -6.52 -22.21 -46.16
N GLY A 194 -7.55 -21.35 -46.06
CA GLY A 194 -8.32 -20.81 -47.19
C GLY A 194 -9.46 -21.72 -47.66
N ARG A 195 -9.67 -22.89 -47.04
CA ARG A 195 -10.79 -23.79 -47.36
C ARG A 195 -11.99 -23.55 -46.44
N CYS A 196 -13.21 -23.66 -46.98
CA CYS A 196 -14.46 -23.59 -46.23
C CYS A 196 -15.11 -24.98 -46.17
N LEU A 197 -15.35 -25.48 -44.96
CA LEU A 197 -15.99 -26.75 -44.70
C LEU A 197 -17.50 -26.53 -44.55
N THR A 198 -18.29 -27.07 -45.47
CA THR A 198 -19.77 -26.97 -45.43
C THR A 198 -20.36 -28.25 -44.82
N LYS A 199 -21.14 -28.12 -43.74
CA LYS A 199 -21.93 -29.24 -43.23
C LYS A 199 -23.23 -29.36 -44.05
N GLY A 200 -23.28 -30.35 -44.93
CA GLY A 200 -24.55 -30.86 -45.50
C GLY A 200 -25.37 -29.87 -46.33
N GLY A 201 -24.75 -29.07 -47.21
CA GLY A 201 -25.49 -28.24 -48.19
C GLY A 201 -26.11 -26.94 -47.65
N ASN A 202 -25.94 -26.63 -46.36
CA ASN A 202 -26.35 -25.33 -45.80
C ASN A 202 -25.24 -24.26 -45.93
N SER A 203 -25.65 -23.00 -46.08
CA SER A 203 -24.80 -21.82 -46.28
C SER A 203 -24.00 -21.33 -45.06
N THR A 204 -24.09 -22.04 -43.92
CA THR A 204 -23.25 -21.83 -42.72
C THR A 204 -22.08 -22.82 -42.74
N GLY A 205 -21.05 -22.50 -43.54
CA GLY A 205 -19.77 -23.21 -43.54
C GLY A 205 -18.78 -22.60 -42.56
N SER A 206 -17.97 -23.44 -41.94
CA SER A 206 -16.87 -23.07 -41.04
C SER A 206 -15.54 -23.03 -41.80
N CYS A 207 -14.60 -22.17 -41.42
CA CYS A 207 -13.29 -22.18 -42.05
C CYS A 207 -12.42 -23.31 -41.55
N GLU A 208 -11.61 -23.88 -42.44
CA GLU A 208 -10.54 -24.79 -42.06
C GLU A 208 -9.32 -23.99 -41.60
N VAL A 209 -8.83 -24.31 -40.40
CA VAL A 209 -7.65 -23.71 -39.79
C VAL A 209 -6.64 -24.78 -39.45
N PHE A 210 -5.36 -24.46 -39.62
CA PHE A 210 -4.25 -25.21 -39.07
C PHE A 210 -4.00 -24.74 -37.64
N SER A 211 -4.35 -25.58 -36.66
CA SER A 211 -4.24 -25.26 -35.24
C SER A 211 -4.15 -26.54 -34.39
N TRP A 212 -4.26 -26.38 -33.08
CA TRP A 212 -4.47 -27.45 -32.12
C TRP A 212 -5.92 -27.94 -32.20
N CYS A 213 -6.10 -29.12 -32.78
CA CYS A 213 -7.38 -29.72 -33.08
C CYS A 213 -7.71 -30.84 -32.09
N PRO A 214 -8.96 -30.95 -31.58
CA PRO A 214 -10.10 -30.10 -31.91
C PRO A 214 -10.00 -28.69 -31.28
N ILE A 215 -10.63 -27.71 -31.92
CA ILE A 215 -10.77 -26.33 -31.41
C ILE A 215 -11.53 -26.33 -30.08
N GLU A 216 -11.28 -25.32 -29.23
CA GLU A 216 -11.98 -25.12 -27.96
C GLU A 216 -13.51 -25.17 -28.19
N LYS A 217 -14.20 -25.98 -27.37
CA LYS A 217 -15.66 -26.05 -27.40
C LYS A 217 -16.23 -24.74 -26.87
N GLU A 218 -17.34 -24.28 -27.46
CA GLU A 218 -18.04 -23.10 -26.95
C GLU A 218 -18.56 -23.36 -25.53
N TYR A 219 -18.19 -22.46 -24.61
CA TYR A 219 -18.54 -22.56 -23.21
C TYR A 219 -19.90 -21.90 -22.97
N LYS A 220 -20.89 -22.68 -22.51
CA LYS A 220 -22.07 -22.12 -21.84
C LYS A 220 -21.80 -22.12 -20.35
N HIS A 221 -21.83 -20.95 -19.73
CA HIS A 221 -21.63 -20.78 -18.29
C HIS A 221 -22.52 -21.76 -17.51
N GLN A 222 -21.90 -22.77 -16.93
CA GLN A 222 -22.51 -23.74 -16.01
C GLN A 222 -21.96 -23.46 -14.61
N ASP A 223 -22.70 -23.94 -13.61
CA ASP A 223 -22.32 -23.88 -12.19
C ASP A 223 -20.83 -24.22 -11.95
N PRO A 224 -20.19 -23.63 -10.93
CA PRO A 224 -18.77 -23.80 -10.71
C PRO A 224 -18.42 -25.26 -10.42
N LEU A 225 -17.52 -25.83 -11.22
CA LEU A 225 -17.15 -27.25 -11.13
C LEU A 225 -16.51 -27.60 -9.79
N LEU A 226 -15.70 -26.70 -9.19
CA LEU A 226 -15.08 -26.93 -7.89
C LEU A 226 -16.03 -26.47 -6.77
N THR A 227 -17.09 -27.25 -6.54
CA THR A 227 -18.15 -26.92 -5.56
C THR A 227 -17.63 -26.72 -4.13
N ASN A 228 -16.56 -27.41 -3.74
CA ASN A 228 -15.94 -27.26 -2.43
C ASN A 228 -15.02 -26.04 -2.28
N ALA A 229 -14.80 -25.27 -3.35
CA ALA A 229 -13.86 -24.13 -3.34
C ALA A 229 -14.25 -23.05 -2.32
N GLU A 230 -15.54 -22.89 -2.01
CA GLU A 230 -16.03 -21.97 -0.98
C GLU A 230 -15.45 -22.28 0.41
N ASN A 231 -15.13 -23.55 0.66
CA ASN A 231 -14.57 -24.06 1.92
C ASN A 231 -13.05 -24.06 1.96
N PHE A 232 -12.39 -23.68 0.87
CA PHE A 232 -10.94 -23.59 0.85
C PHE A 232 -10.48 -22.47 1.79
N THR A 233 -9.27 -22.61 2.28
CA THR A 233 -8.66 -21.67 3.21
C THR A 233 -7.36 -21.12 2.67
N ILE A 234 -7.16 -19.81 2.76
CA ILE A 234 -5.90 -19.14 2.49
C ILE A 234 -5.26 -18.78 3.83
N TYR A 235 -4.04 -19.25 4.03
CA TYR A 235 -3.17 -18.79 5.10
C TYR A 235 -2.32 -17.63 4.58
N ILE A 236 -2.43 -16.46 5.21
CA ILE A 236 -1.70 -15.25 4.84
C ILE A 236 -0.74 -14.90 5.97
N LYS A 237 0.56 -15.01 5.70
CA LYS A 237 1.61 -14.56 6.61
C LYS A 237 2.19 -13.26 6.08
N ASN A 238 2.04 -12.19 6.83
CA ASN A 238 2.58 -10.89 6.50
C ASN A 238 3.63 -10.48 7.54
N PHE A 239 4.73 -9.92 7.06
CA PHE A 239 5.77 -9.28 7.85
C PHE A 239 5.86 -7.82 7.43
N ILE A 240 5.93 -6.93 8.42
CA ILE A 240 6.16 -5.50 8.21
C ILE A 240 7.44 -5.07 8.90
N HIS A 241 8.09 -4.07 8.32
CA HIS A 241 9.25 -3.41 8.88
C HIS A 241 9.19 -1.90 8.61
N TYR A 242 9.24 -1.10 9.68
CA TYR A 242 9.41 0.35 9.60
C TYR A 242 10.89 0.68 9.79
N SER A 243 11.56 1.06 8.70
CA SER A 243 13.00 1.27 8.69
C SER A 243 13.43 2.45 9.56
N LYS A 244 12.62 3.51 9.67
CA LYS A 244 12.97 4.67 10.51
C LYS A 244 13.08 4.30 11.99
N PHE A 245 12.22 3.40 12.47
CA PHE A 245 12.14 3.00 13.88
C PHE A 245 12.81 1.65 14.16
N ASN A 246 13.35 0.99 13.13
CA ASN A 246 13.86 -0.38 13.21
C ASN A 246 12.88 -1.34 13.89
N PHE A 247 11.58 -1.18 13.61
CA PHE A 247 10.51 -1.97 14.20
C PHE A 247 10.03 -3.01 13.20
N SER A 248 9.88 -4.26 13.64
CA SER A 248 9.34 -5.33 12.80
C SER A 248 8.23 -6.09 13.53
N LYS A 249 7.16 -6.44 12.82
CA LYS A 249 6.07 -7.26 13.36
C LYS A 249 5.49 -8.17 12.28
N SER A 250 4.81 -9.23 12.70
CA SER A 250 4.04 -10.11 11.84
C SER A 250 2.59 -10.17 12.30
N ASN A 251 1.67 -10.42 11.37
CA ASN A 251 0.24 -10.57 11.68
C ASN A 251 -0.07 -11.83 12.51
N VAL A 252 0.81 -12.82 12.48
CA VAL A 252 0.59 -14.07 13.21
C VAL A 252 0.84 -13.86 14.70
N LEU A 253 -0.19 -14.13 15.50
CA LEU A 253 -0.09 -14.08 16.96
C LEU A 253 1.07 -14.96 17.45
N GLN A 254 2.00 -14.37 18.19
CA GLN A 254 3.05 -15.14 18.87
C GLN A 254 2.45 -15.85 20.09
N THR A 255 2.05 -17.10 19.91
CA THR A 255 1.47 -17.95 20.96
C THR A 255 2.27 -19.23 21.12
N THR A 256 2.36 -19.74 22.36
CA THR A 256 2.92 -21.06 22.67
C THR A 256 1.98 -22.20 22.28
N ASN A 257 0.70 -21.89 22.02
CA ASN A 257 -0.31 -22.87 21.68
C ASN A 257 -0.24 -23.28 20.20
N LYS A 258 0.44 -24.41 19.92
CA LYS A 258 0.53 -25.00 18.58
C LYS A 258 -0.82 -25.42 17.98
N SER A 259 -1.87 -25.54 18.79
CA SER A 259 -3.22 -25.91 18.32
C SER A 259 -4.02 -24.73 17.80
N TYR A 260 -3.64 -23.48 18.15
CA TYR A 260 -4.35 -22.28 17.71
C TYR A 260 -4.47 -22.21 16.18
N LEU A 261 -3.33 -22.32 15.48
CA LEU A 261 -3.29 -22.29 14.02
C LEU A 261 -3.94 -23.51 13.33
N LYS A 262 -4.25 -24.59 14.06
CA LYS A 262 -4.93 -25.75 13.48
C LYS A 262 -6.43 -25.53 13.35
N GLY A 263 -7.04 -24.83 14.31
CA GLY A 263 -8.48 -24.65 14.40
C GLY A 263 -8.99 -23.23 14.14
N CYS A 264 -8.13 -22.21 14.24
CA CYS A 264 -8.60 -20.83 14.11
C CYS A 264 -9.12 -20.54 12.70
N ARG A 265 -10.11 -19.66 12.62
CA ARG A 265 -10.58 -19.01 11.40
C ARG A 265 -10.67 -17.53 11.68
N TYR A 266 -10.30 -16.71 10.71
CA TYR A 266 -10.36 -15.28 10.84
C TYR A 266 -11.81 -14.84 11.08
N ASP A 267 -11.97 -14.08 12.15
CA ASP A 267 -13.19 -13.34 12.44
C ASP A 267 -12.80 -12.04 13.15
N GLU A 268 -13.44 -10.94 12.77
CA GLU A 268 -13.07 -9.60 13.20
C GLU A 268 -13.22 -9.41 14.72
N GLU A 269 -14.23 -10.03 15.33
CA GLU A 269 -14.52 -9.92 16.75
C GLU A 269 -13.93 -11.09 17.55
N LEU A 270 -14.15 -12.33 17.08
CA LEU A 270 -13.81 -13.53 17.83
C LEU A 270 -12.33 -13.90 17.71
N HIS A 271 -11.74 -13.77 16.50
CA HIS A 271 -10.38 -14.23 16.20
C HIS A 271 -9.64 -13.28 15.24
N PRO A 272 -9.44 -12.00 15.61
CA PRO A 272 -8.88 -10.97 14.71
C PRO A 272 -7.43 -11.25 14.29
N TYR A 273 -6.70 -12.04 15.08
CA TYR A 273 -5.31 -12.41 14.81
C TYR A 273 -5.14 -13.75 14.09
N CYS A 274 -6.21 -14.39 13.65
CA CYS A 274 -6.09 -15.64 12.92
C CYS A 274 -5.73 -15.37 11.44
N PRO A 275 -4.58 -15.86 10.94
CA PRO A 275 -4.14 -15.62 9.56
C PRO A 275 -4.81 -16.55 8.53
N ILE A 276 -5.87 -17.27 8.89
CA ILE A 276 -6.52 -18.28 8.05
C ILE A 276 -7.91 -17.79 7.65
N PHE A 277 -8.09 -17.54 6.36
CA PHE A 277 -9.31 -16.98 5.79
C PHE A 277 -9.99 -18.02 4.92
N ARG A 278 -11.31 -18.18 5.04
CA ARG A 278 -12.10 -19.04 4.15
C ARG A 278 -12.53 -18.24 2.92
N LEU A 279 -12.49 -18.84 1.72
CA LEU A 279 -12.81 -18.12 0.48
C LEU A 279 -14.25 -17.60 0.43
N GLY A 280 -15.22 -18.38 0.92
CA GLY A 280 -16.60 -17.92 1.06
C GLY A 280 -16.75 -16.72 2.00
N ASP A 281 -15.96 -16.66 3.08
CA ASP A 281 -16.03 -15.52 4.01
C ASP A 281 -15.40 -14.26 3.40
N ILE A 282 -14.32 -14.40 2.61
CA ILE A 282 -13.69 -13.30 1.88
C ILE A 282 -14.68 -12.68 0.88
N THR A 283 -15.29 -13.50 0.02
CA THR A 283 -16.26 -13.04 -0.99
C THR A 283 -17.48 -12.38 -0.36
N ARG A 284 -18.02 -12.98 0.71
CA ARG A 284 -19.15 -12.41 1.46
C ARG A 284 -18.79 -11.06 2.10
N ARG A 285 -17.60 -10.93 2.69
CA ARG A 285 -17.13 -9.64 3.27
C ARG A 285 -16.89 -8.58 2.19
N ALA A 286 -16.53 -8.98 0.97
CA ALA A 286 -16.46 -8.09 -0.18
C ALA A 286 -17.86 -7.74 -0.76
N GLY A 287 -18.96 -8.28 -0.22
CA GLY A 287 -20.33 -7.96 -0.63
C GLY A 287 -20.85 -8.76 -1.83
N HIS A 288 -20.21 -9.87 -2.20
CA HIS A 288 -20.59 -10.66 -3.37
C HIS A 288 -20.90 -12.12 -3.02
N ASN A 289 -21.74 -12.77 -3.84
CA ASN A 289 -22.00 -14.20 -3.74
C ASN A 289 -20.83 -14.99 -4.32
N PHE A 290 -20.35 -15.99 -3.56
CA PHE A 290 -19.25 -16.85 -3.99
C PHE A 290 -19.54 -17.56 -5.31
N GLN A 291 -20.77 -18.04 -5.53
CA GLN A 291 -21.12 -18.84 -6.71
C GLN A 291 -21.01 -18.03 -8.02
N ASP A 292 -21.44 -16.76 -7.99
CA ASP A 292 -21.38 -15.88 -9.15
C ASP A 292 -19.92 -15.59 -9.54
N VAL A 293 -19.09 -15.25 -8.54
CA VAL A 293 -17.66 -14.99 -8.74
C VAL A 293 -16.91 -16.28 -9.10
N ALA A 294 -17.33 -17.44 -8.59
CA ALA A 294 -16.72 -18.73 -8.92
C ALA A 294 -17.05 -19.19 -10.36
N THR A 295 -18.17 -18.75 -10.92
CA THR A 295 -18.61 -19.14 -12.27
C THR A 295 -17.87 -18.37 -13.35
N LEU A 296 -17.81 -17.04 -13.22
CA LEU A 296 -17.22 -16.13 -14.21
C LEU A 296 -15.77 -15.76 -13.89
N GLY A 297 -15.33 -16.02 -12.66
CA GLY A 297 -14.11 -15.49 -12.09
C GLY A 297 -14.28 -14.07 -11.59
N GLY A 298 -13.21 -13.53 -11.00
CA GLY A 298 -13.13 -12.13 -10.61
C GLY A 298 -11.84 -11.82 -9.85
N SER A 299 -11.68 -10.57 -9.42
CA SER A 299 -10.51 -10.14 -8.65
C SER A 299 -10.91 -9.53 -7.32
N ILE A 300 -10.31 -10.01 -6.23
CA ILE A 300 -10.60 -9.56 -4.87
C ILE A 300 -9.33 -9.01 -4.23
N GLY A 301 -9.41 -7.81 -3.70
CA GLY A 301 -8.40 -7.19 -2.86
C GLY A 301 -8.55 -7.62 -1.41
N ILE A 302 -7.46 -8.06 -0.80
CA ILE A 302 -7.33 -8.25 0.64
C ILE A 302 -6.36 -7.17 1.13
N MET A 303 -6.89 -6.13 1.74
CA MET A 303 -6.09 -5.03 2.25
C MET A 303 -5.73 -5.30 3.71
N ILE A 304 -4.45 -5.19 4.04
CA ILE A 304 -3.90 -5.34 5.38
C ILE A 304 -3.34 -3.98 5.80
N GLU A 305 -4.02 -3.31 6.71
CA GLU A 305 -3.63 -1.99 7.20
C GLU A 305 -2.94 -2.09 8.56
N TRP A 306 -1.76 -1.48 8.66
CA TRP A 306 -0.97 -1.39 9.88
C TRP A 306 -0.85 0.07 10.31
N ASN A 307 -1.81 0.56 11.08
CA ASN A 307 -1.74 1.89 11.69
C ASN A 307 -1.21 1.76 13.12
N CYS A 308 0.07 2.07 13.32
CA CYS A 308 0.81 1.70 14.50
C CYS A 308 1.37 2.90 15.25
N ASP A 309 0.78 3.18 16.41
CA ASP A 309 1.31 4.12 17.41
C ASP A 309 2.32 3.38 18.30
N LEU A 310 3.61 3.47 17.94
CA LEU A 310 4.70 2.73 18.57
C LEU A 310 4.99 3.20 20.01
N ASP A 311 4.49 4.37 20.42
CA ASP A 311 4.59 4.86 21.80
C ASP A 311 3.76 4.00 22.77
N LYS A 312 2.66 3.39 22.29
CA LYS A 312 1.79 2.52 23.08
C LYS A 312 2.31 1.09 23.21
N GLY A 313 3.41 0.78 22.52
CA GLY A 313 4.05 -0.53 22.52
C GLY A 313 3.59 -1.47 21.39
N ALA A 314 4.41 -2.48 21.14
CA ALA A 314 4.26 -3.40 20.02
C ALA A 314 2.94 -4.20 20.01
N SER A 315 2.33 -4.44 21.18
CA SER A 315 1.08 -5.22 21.31
C SER A 315 -0.14 -4.52 20.69
N ASN A 316 -0.11 -3.20 20.59
CA ASN A 316 -1.23 -2.39 20.12
C ASN A 316 -1.18 -2.10 18.61
N CYS A 317 -0.05 -2.36 17.97
CA CYS A 317 0.15 -2.26 16.53
C CYS A 317 -0.37 -3.55 15.86
N ASN A 318 -1.64 -3.60 15.47
CA ASN A 318 -2.27 -4.82 14.97
C ASN A 318 -2.84 -4.61 13.56
N PRO A 319 -2.85 -5.65 12.72
CA PRO A 319 -3.35 -5.53 11.36
C PRO A 319 -4.87 -5.42 11.36
N GLN A 320 -5.38 -4.56 10.49
CA GLN A 320 -6.80 -4.50 10.14
C GLN A 320 -6.98 -5.05 8.73
N TYR A 321 -8.04 -5.83 8.52
CA TYR A 321 -8.31 -6.48 7.24
C TYR A 321 -9.57 -5.91 6.61
N SER A 322 -9.49 -5.53 5.34
CA SER A 322 -10.66 -5.17 4.54
C SER A 322 -10.64 -5.90 3.19
N PHE A 323 -11.83 -6.14 2.65
CA PHE A 323 -12.04 -6.98 1.48
C PHE A 323 -12.88 -6.23 0.45
N THR A 324 -12.40 -6.15 -0.78
CA THR A 324 -13.07 -5.41 -1.86
C THR A 324 -12.96 -6.16 -3.18
N ARG A 325 -13.97 -6.07 -4.04
CA ARG A 325 -13.87 -6.56 -5.41
C ARG A 325 -13.22 -5.48 -6.28
N LEU A 326 -12.23 -5.86 -7.09
CA LEU A 326 -11.37 -4.94 -7.85
C LEU A 326 -11.74 -4.86 -9.34
N ASP A 327 -12.44 -5.87 -9.85
CA ASP A 327 -12.88 -5.98 -11.25
C ASP A 327 -14.31 -5.44 -11.47
N VAL A 328 -14.76 -4.49 -10.65
CA VAL A 328 -16.05 -3.80 -10.85
C VAL A 328 -15.80 -2.51 -11.61
N THR A 329 -16.30 -2.42 -12.84
CA THR A 329 -16.36 -1.17 -13.60
C THR A 329 -17.72 -0.50 -13.39
N ASP A 330 -17.74 0.84 -13.30
CA ASP A 330 -18.99 1.63 -13.15
C ASP A 330 -19.95 1.50 -14.35
N SER A 331 -19.49 0.90 -15.46
CA SER A 331 -20.31 0.59 -16.62
C SER A 331 -20.99 -0.77 -16.45
N ASN A 332 -22.33 -0.78 -16.55
CA ASN A 332 -23.19 -1.98 -16.64
C ASN A 332 -22.90 -2.89 -17.86
N ASP A 333 -21.79 -2.68 -18.57
CA ASP A 333 -21.41 -3.48 -19.70
C ASP A 333 -20.81 -4.80 -19.20
N ALA A 334 -21.66 -5.82 -19.19
CA ALA A 334 -21.32 -7.21 -18.86
C ALA A 334 -20.26 -7.86 -19.78
N ILE A 335 -19.63 -7.09 -20.68
CA ILE A 335 -18.71 -7.56 -21.72
C ILE A 335 -17.38 -8.02 -21.09
N GLU A 336 -17.02 -7.52 -19.90
CA GLU A 336 -15.79 -7.90 -19.18
C GLU A 336 -16.03 -8.35 -17.73
N ALA A 337 -17.23 -8.86 -17.42
CA ALA A 337 -17.53 -9.37 -16.08
C ALA A 337 -16.84 -10.73 -15.84
N GLY A 338 -15.68 -10.72 -15.19
CA GLY A 338 -15.02 -11.91 -14.66
C GLY A 338 -13.51 -11.97 -14.90
N PHE A 339 -12.90 -13.11 -14.59
CA PHE A 339 -11.46 -13.31 -14.82
C PHE A 339 -11.20 -14.75 -15.27
N ASN A 340 -10.60 -14.90 -16.45
CA ASN A 340 -10.21 -16.18 -17.00
C ASN A 340 -8.92 -16.08 -17.79
N PHE A 341 -8.22 -17.20 -17.91
CA PHE A 341 -7.09 -17.35 -18.82
C PHE A 341 -6.94 -18.79 -19.28
N ARG A 342 -6.06 -18.98 -20.25
CA ARG A 342 -5.77 -20.30 -20.83
C ARG A 342 -4.37 -20.75 -20.47
N HIS A 343 -4.23 -22.03 -20.14
CA HIS A 343 -2.94 -22.68 -20.01
C HIS A 343 -3.01 -24.09 -20.61
N THR A 344 -1.85 -24.69 -20.90
CA THR A 344 -1.79 -26.00 -21.54
C THR A 344 -0.93 -26.98 -20.74
N ARG A 345 -1.28 -28.26 -20.80
CA ARG A 345 -0.46 -29.38 -20.34
C ARG A 345 -0.01 -30.18 -21.56
N TYR A 346 1.29 -30.27 -21.80
CA TYR A 346 1.85 -30.97 -22.96
C TYR A 346 2.25 -32.40 -22.61
N PHE A 347 1.99 -33.31 -23.54
CA PHE A 347 2.24 -34.74 -23.40
C PHE A 347 2.87 -35.28 -24.70
N LYS A 348 3.43 -36.49 -24.64
CA LYS A 348 3.97 -37.22 -25.80
C LYS A 348 3.39 -38.63 -25.87
N THR A 349 3.06 -39.07 -27.07
CA THR A 349 2.64 -40.46 -27.33
C THR A 349 3.84 -41.40 -27.35
N ALA A 350 3.59 -42.72 -27.33
CA ALA A 350 4.65 -43.73 -27.47
C ALA A 350 5.41 -43.62 -28.82
N ALA A 351 4.76 -43.07 -29.85
CA ALA A 351 5.37 -42.81 -31.15
C ALA A 351 6.20 -41.51 -31.19
N GLY A 352 6.22 -40.74 -30.10
CA GLY A 352 6.95 -39.46 -30.01
C GLY A 352 6.18 -38.23 -30.48
N GLU A 353 4.90 -38.38 -30.86
CA GLU A 353 4.05 -37.28 -31.29
C GLU A 353 3.59 -36.46 -30.08
N SER A 354 3.69 -35.13 -30.18
CA SER A 354 3.27 -34.21 -29.12
C SER A 354 1.77 -33.94 -29.21
N TYR A 355 1.07 -34.02 -28.08
CA TYR A 355 -0.31 -33.59 -27.92
C TYR A 355 -0.46 -32.77 -26.65
N ARG A 356 -1.57 -32.04 -26.49
CA ARG A 356 -1.80 -31.23 -25.29
C ARG A 356 -3.25 -31.30 -24.82
N SER A 357 -3.46 -31.04 -23.53
CA SER A 357 -4.75 -30.63 -23.00
C SER A 357 -4.74 -29.11 -22.83
N LEU A 358 -5.70 -28.42 -23.43
CA LEU A 358 -5.94 -27.00 -23.21
C LEU A 358 -6.93 -26.82 -22.07
N PHE A 359 -6.57 -25.99 -21.10
CA PHE A 359 -7.43 -25.59 -19.99
C PHE A 359 -7.74 -24.12 -20.13
N LYS A 360 -9.02 -23.78 -20.20
CA LYS A 360 -9.51 -22.43 -19.93
C LYS A 360 -10.05 -22.40 -18.51
N VAL A 361 -9.40 -21.65 -17.64
CA VAL A 361 -9.72 -21.61 -16.22
C VAL A 361 -10.37 -20.30 -15.85
N TYR A 362 -11.38 -20.38 -14.99
CA TYR A 362 -12.05 -19.25 -14.35
C TYR A 362 -11.83 -19.38 -12.85
N GLY A 363 -11.71 -18.24 -12.17
CA GLY A 363 -11.32 -18.26 -10.77
C GLY A 363 -11.18 -16.89 -10.16
N ILE A 364 -10.76 -16.91 -8.90
CA ILE A 364 -10.64 -15.70 -8.10
C ILE A 364 -9.17 -15.33 -8.01
N ARG A 365 -8.84 -14.13 -8.50
CA ARG A 365 -7.52 -13.51 -8.34
C ARG A 365 -7.50 -12.67 -7.06
N PHE A 366 -6.78 -13.15 -6.04
CA PHE A 366 -6.56 -12.42 -4.80
C PHE A 366 -5.33 -11.52 -4.92
N ASN A 367 -5.50 -10.23 -4.65
CA ASN A 367 -4.41 -9.26 -4.52
C ASN A 367 -4.29 -8.84 -3.05
N ILE A 368 -3.19 -9.19 -2.41
CA ILE A 368 -2.93 -8.85 -1.01
C ILE A 368 -2.13 -7.56 -0.98
N MET A 369 -2.77 -6.50 -0.51
CA MET A 369 -2.20 -5.16 -0.49
C MET A 369 -1.89 -4.79 0.96
N VAL A 370 -0.66 -4.37 1.24
CA VAL A 370 -0.24 -4.02 2.58
C VAL A 370 0.03 -2.53 2.63
N HIS A 371 -0.67 -1.85 3.53
CA HIS A 371 -0.47 -0.44 3.82
C HIS A 371 -0.16 -0.26 5.30
N GLY A 372 0.61 0.76 5.63
CA GLY A 372 0.88 1.02 7.03
C GLY A 372 1.57 2.34 7.27
N GLU A 373 1.27 2.88 8.43
CA GLU A 373 1.88 4.10 8.97
C GLU A 373 2.35 3.77 10.38
N GLY A 374 3.66 3.88 10.59
CA GLY A 374 4.26 3.79 11.92
C GLY A 374 4.47 5.18 12.47
N ALA A 375 4.09 5.44 13.71
CA ALA A 375 4.35 6.70 14.39
C ALA A 375 5.10 6.45 15.70
N PHE A 376 6.18 7.20 15.95
CA PHE A 376 6.96 7.12 17.19
C PHE A 376 7.38 8.52 17.64
N LEU A 377 7.46 8.75 18.95
CA LEU A 377 7.87 10.02 19.54
C LEU A 377 9.20 10.52 18.95
N CYS A 378 9.22 11.77 18.45
CA CYS A 378 10.45 12.43 18.02
C CYS A 378 11.39 12.64 19.23
N ASP A 379 12.45 11.86 19.33
CA ASP A 379 13.47 11.96 20.38
C ASP A 379 14.34 13.24 20.29
N ILE A 380 13.93 14.36 19.69
CA ILE A 380 14.75 15.60 19.75
C ILE A 380 14.97 16.05 21.20
N VAL A 381 13.95 15.93 22.05
CA VAL A 381 14.06 16.29 23.48
C VAL A 381 14.77 15.18 24.27
N PHE A 382 14.49 13.91 23.96
CA PHE A 382 15.08 12.78 24.67
C PHE A 382 16.56 12.54 24.29
N PHE A 383 16.96 12.69 23.02
CA PHE A 383 18.38 12.67 22.63
C PHE A 383 19.16 13.85 23.23
N TYR A 384 18.58 15.05 23.31
CA TYR A 384 19.25 16.17 23.98
C TYR A 384 19.46 15.92 25.49
N LEU A 385 18.49 15.27 26.15
CA LEU A 385 18.59 14.92 27.58
C LEU A 385 19.49 13.69 27.83
N LYS A 386 19.42 12.66 26.97
CA LYS A 386 20.19 11.41 27.09
C LYS A 386 21.67 11.60 26.74
N LYS A 387 21.99 12.40 25.72
CA LYS A 387 23.39 12.77 25.38
C LYS A 387 24.08 13.56 26.51
N ARG A 388 23.29 14.25 27.35
CA ARG A 388 23.78 14.92 28.57
C ARG A 388 24.02 13.93 29.72
N SER A 389 23.19 12.90 29.84
CA SER A 389 23.35 11.83 30.85
C SER A 389 24.62 11.00 30.61
N ASP A 390 24.88 10.56 29.37
CA ASP A 390 26.07 9.78 29.03
C ASP A 390 27.36 10.61 29.21
N SER A 391 27.30 11.92 28.94
CA SER A 391 28.39 12.85 29.23
C SER A 391 28.65 13.07 30.74
N TYR A 392 27.63 12.94 31.60
CA TYR A 392 27.77 13.03 33.05
C TYR A 392 28.33 11.74 33.66
N GLN A 393 27.91 10.56 33.18
CA GLN A 393 28.47 9.27 33.63
C GLN A 393 29.93 9.09 33.18
N ALA A 394 30.29 9.48 31.95
CA ALA A 394 31.67 9.42 31.46
C ALA A 394 32.63 10.38 32.20
N ARG A 395 32.12 11.50 32.76
CA ARG A 395 32.93 12.44 33.56
C ARG A 395 33.03 12.05 35.04
N LYS A 396 32.05 11.31 35.59
CA LYS A 396 32.11 10.84 36.98
C LYS A 396 33.02 9.62 37.18
N SER A 397 33.27 8.83 36.13
CA SER A 397 34.17 7.66 36.16
C SER A 397 35.66 7.97 35.99
N LYS A 398 36.06 9.23 35.75
CA LYS A 398 37.48 9.63 35.54
C LYS A 398 38.11 10.41 36.70
N ARG A 399 37.52 10.38 37.91
CA ARG A 399 38.03 11.11 39.09
C ARG A 399 38.18 10.28 40.36
N SER A 400 38.24 8.96 40.26
CA SER A 400 38.69 8.11 41.37
C SER A 400 39.45 6.91 40.81
N LYS A 401 40.75 7.12 40.59
CA LYS A 401 41.83 6.16 40.76
C LYS A 401 43.12 6.94 40.88
#